data_AF-A0A1Y2SC27-F1
#
_entry.id   AF-A0A1Y2SC27-F1
#
_cell.length_a   1.000
_cell.length_b   1.000
_cell.length_c   1.000
_cell.angle_alpha   90.00
_cell.angle_beta   90.00
_cell.angle_gamma   90.00
#
_symmetry.space_group_name_H-M   'P 1'
#
loop_
_entity.id
_entity.type
_entity.pdbx_description
1 polymer ?
#
loop_
_entity_poly.entity_id
_entity_poly.type
_entity_poly.pdbx_seq_one_letter_code
_entity_poly.pdbx_strand_id
1 'polypeptide(L)'
;MDFDPKGRGGFYVTTDLAQAEDWQSKMKARNNKDLDIYKFEIPNSELNKLNVKVFDSPNAEWADFVKQGRQKTLNHNYDAVSGPMLGNPFPVRDRDAKPKPTKKGSQFAIYSDKAAELFNKRDVRL
;
A
#
# COMPACT_ATOMS: atom_id res chain seq x y z
N MET A 1 2.90 8.19 -1.90
CA MET A 1 2.35 7.35 -0.80
C MET A 1 3.50 6.69 -0.07
N ASP A 2 3.24 5.81 0.89
CA ASP A 2 4.26 5.27 1.83
C ASP A 2 5.44 4.62 1.13
N PHE A 3 5.17 3.86 0.06
CA PHE A 3 6.15 3.05 -0.65
C PHE A 3 6.44 3.57 -2.06
N ASP A 4 5.85 4.69 -2.45
CA ASP A 4 5.97 5.18 -3.83
C ASP A 4 7.42 5.60 -4.14
N PRO A 5 8.04 5.05 -5.18
CA PRO A 5 9.32 5.54 -5.64
C PRO A 5 9.13 6.92 -6.30
N LYS A 6 10.20 7.70 -6.32
CA LYS A 6 10.22 9.04 -6.89
C LYS A 6 9.71 9.02 -8.33
N GLY A 7 8.70 9.82 -8.61
CA GLY A 7 8.14 9.98 -9.96
C GLY A 7 7.15 8.90 -10.40
N ARG A 8 6.81 7.93 -9.54
CA ARG A 8 5.85 6.86 -9.87
C ARG A 8 4.91 6.60 -8.69
N GLY A 9 3.62 6.49 -8.98
CA GLY A 9 2.59 6.11 -7.99
C GLY A 9 2.27 4.63 -8.07
N GLY A 10 1.95 4.02 -6.94
CA GLY A 10 1.47 2.64 -6.87
C GLY A 10 -0.05 2.54 -6.69
N PHE A 11 -0.59 1.38 -7.03
CA PHE A 11 -1.95 0.99 -6.65
C PHE A 11 -1.91 0.24 -5.31
N TYR A 12 -2.60 0.78 -4.30
CA TYR A 12 -2.55 0.25 -2.93
C TYR A 12 -3.78 -0.60 -2.64
N VAL A 13 -3.53 -1.84 -2.20
CA VAL A 13 -4.54 -2.77 -1.73
C VAL A 13 -4.20 -3.26 -0.32
N THR A 14 -5.16 -3.93 0.33
CA THR A 14 -4.98 -4.57 1.63
C THR A 14 -5.57 -5.99 1.59
N THR A 15 -5.02 -6.86 2.42
CA THR A 15 -5.58 -8.21 2.66
C THR A 15 -6.62 -8.21 3.78
N ASP A 16 -6.81 -7.07 4.46
CA ASP A 16 -7.74 -6.91 5.58
C ASP A 16 -9.04 -6.23 5.10
N LEU A 17 -10.13 -6.99 5.02
CA LEU A 17 -11.44 -6.47 4.60
C LEU A 17 -11.95 -5.37 5.55
N ALA A 18 -11.75 -5.52 6.86
CA ALA A 18 -12.21 -4.52 7.83
C ALA A 18 -11.44 -3.19 7.64
N GLN A 19 -10.17 -3.26 7.25
CA GLN A 19 -9.42 -2.06 6.86
C GLN A 19 -10.01 -1.42 5.59
N ALA A 20 -10.39 -2.21 4.58
CA ALA A 20 -11.02 -1.67 3.37
C ALA A 20 -12.37 -1.00 3.66
N GLU A 21 -13.22 -1.61 4.47
CA GLU A 21 -14.53 -1.08 4.90
C GLU A 21 -14.39 0.21 5.73
N ASP A 22 -13.41 0.27 6.63
CA ASP A 22 -13.09 1.48 7.39
C ASP A 22 -12.61 2.61 6.47
N TRP A 23 -11.78 2.31 5.47
CA TRP A 23 -11.37 3.26 4.44
C TRP A 23 -12.55 3.78 3.61
N GLN A 24 -13.41 2.88 3.14
CA GLN A 24 -14.62 3.22 2.39
C GLN A 24 -15.53 4.15 3.22
N SER A 25 -15.79 3.79 4.48
CA SER A 25 -16.61 4.57 5.42
C SER A 25 -16.03 5.97 5.66
N LYS A 26 -14.71 6.06 5.89
CA LYS A 26 -14.00 7.34 6.05
C LYS A 26 -14.08 8.21 4.80
N MET A 27 -13.95 7.62 3.62
CA MET A 27 -14.02 8.38 2.37
C MET A 27 -15.45 8.82 2.04
N LYS A 28 -16.45 7.98 2.30
CA LYS A 28 -17.87 8.34 2.17
C LYS A 28 -18.21 9.54 3.06
N ALA A 29 -17.78 9.52 4.32
CA ALA A 29 -17.97 10.64 5.24
C ALA A 29 -17.26 11.93 4.79
N ARG A 30 -16.11 11.82 4.12
CA ARG A 30 -15.33 12.99 3.65
C ARG A 30 -15.84 13.58 2.35
N ASN A 31 -16.27 12.72 1.41
CA ASN A 31 -16.48 13.10 0.02
C ASN A 31 -17.94 12.98 -0.43
N ASN A 32 -18.83 12.49 0.43
CA ASN A 32 -20.24 12.18 0.13
C ASN A 32 -20.40 11.33 -1.16
N LYS A 33 -19.52 10.35 -1.31
CA LYS A 33 -19.52 9.41 -2.45
C LYS A 33 -19.61 7.98 -1.94
N ASP A 34 -20.47 7.20 -2.58
CA ASP A 34 -20.42 5.76 -2.47
C ASP A 34 -19.20 5.24 -3.23
N LEU A 35 -18.43 4.40 -2.57
CA LEU A 35 -17.24 3.75 -3.12
C LEU A 35 -17.48 2.26 -3.08
N ASP A 36 -17.02 1.51 -4.08
CA ASP A 36 -17.08 0.06 -4.08
C ASP A 36 -15.83 -0.56 -3.43
N ILE A 37 -15.98 -1.76 -2.89
CA ILE A 37 -14.86 -2.61 -2.48
C ILE A 37 -14.68 -3.69 -3.54
N TYR A 38 -13.46 -3.79 -4.06
CA TYR A 38 -13.09 -4.85 -5.01
C TYR A 38 -12.20 -5.87 -4.29
N LYS A 39 -12.47 -7.15 -4.52
CA LYS A 39 -11.64 -8.26 -4.05
C LYS A 39 -10.84 -8.81 -5.23
N PHE A 40 -9.57 -9.08 -4.99
CA PHE A 40 -8.69 -9.71 -5.97
C PHE A 40 -8.26 -11.08 -5.46
N GLU A 41 -8.52 -12.12 -6.24
CA GLU A 41 -8.12 -13.49 -5.89
C GLU A 41 -6.88 -13.92 -6.70
N ILE A 42 -5.72 -13.65 -6.10
CA ILE A 42 -4.41 -13.90 -6.73
C ILE A 42 -3.79 -15.18 -6.16
N PRO A 43 -3.51 -16.20 -6.99
CA PRO A 43 -2.79 -17.39 -6.53
C PRO A 43 -1.38 -17.04 -6.07
N ASN A 44 -0.95 -17.61 -4.94
CA ASN A 44 0.43 -17.43 -4.44
C ASN A 44 1.49 -17.83 -5.47
N SER A 45 1.22 -18.85 -6.29
CA SER A 45 2.12 -19.28 -7.36
C SER A 45 2.37 -18.20 -8.42
N GLU A 46 1.40 -17.33 -8.68
CA GLU A 46 1.54 -16.19 -9.59
C GLU A 46 2.18 -14.99 -8.87
N LEU A 47 1.77 -14.73 -7.62
CA LEU A 47 2.32 -13.63 -6.81
C LEU A 47 3.83 -13.82 -6.58
N ASN A 48 4.27 -15.06 -6.34
CA ASN A 48 5.68 -15.41 -6.14
C ASN A 48 6.55 -15.21 -7.40
N LYS A 49 5.95 -14.99 -8.58
CA LYS A 49 6.69 -14.63 -9.80
C LYS A 49 7.04 -13.14 -9.87
N LEU A 50 6.53 -12.33 -8.95
CA LEU A 50 6.82 -10.90 -8.85
C LEU A 50 8.00 -10.67 -7.92
N ASN A 51 8.80 -9.64 -8.23
CA ASN A 51 9.83 -9.14 -7.33
C ASN A 51 9.19 -8.25 -6.26
N VAL A 52 8.75 -8.87 -5.16
CA VAL A 52 8.07 -8.19 -4.05
C VAL A 52 9.03 -7.93 -2.89
N LYS A 53 9.15 -6.67 -2.46
CA LYS A 53 9.80 -6.35 -1.18
C LYS A 53 8.78 -6.54 -0.06
N VAL A 54 9.09 -7.38 0.91
CA VAL A 54 8.22 -7.62 2.07
C VAL A 54 8.86 -7.06 3.34
N PHE A 55 8.07 -6.35 4.13
CA PHE A 55 8.39 -5.93 5.49
C PHE A 55 7.45 -6.67 6.45
N ASP A 56 7.96 -7.68 7.14
CA ASP A 56 7.15 -8.45 8.11
C ASP A 56 6.91 -7.69 9.42
N SER A 57 7.67 -6.62 9.66
CA SER A 57 7.56 -5.80 10.86
C SER A 57 7.94 -4.34 10.57
N PRO A 58 7.45 -3.39 11.38
CA PRO A 58 7.78 -1.96 11.26
C PRO A 58 9.18 -1.68 11.85
N ASN A 59 10.19 -2.35 11.30
CA ASN A 59 11.58 -2.23 11.71
C ASN A 59 12.23 -0.92 11.20
N ALA A 60 13.53 -0.76 11.45
CA ALA A 60 14.26 0.45 11.04
C ALA A 60 14.30 0.62 9.51
N GLU A 61 14.44 -0.47 8.76
CA GLU A 61 14.43 -0.44 7.30
C GLU A 61 13.06 0.02 6.77
N TRP A 62 11.96 -0.52 7.31
CA TRP A 62 10.60 -0.07 6.97
C TRP A 62 10.40 1.41 7.26
N ALA A 63 10.87 1.89 8.42
CA ALA A 63 10.72 3.29 8.80
C ALA A 63 11.49 4.20 7.83
N ASP A 64 12.72 3.85 7.46
CA ASP A 64 13.49 4.62 6.50
C ASP A 64 12.84 4.61 5.11
N PHE A 65 12.40 3.43 4.65
CA PHE A 65 11.71 3.26 3.37
C PHE A 65 10.44 4.12 3.28
N VAL A 66 9.60 4.10 4.32
CA VAL A 66 8.37 4.91 4.39
C VAL A 66 8.67 6.40 4.42
N LYS A 67 9.70 6.80 5.18
CA LYS A 67 10.13 8.21 5.26
C LYS A 67 10.54 8.71 3.87
N GLN A 68 11.40 7.97 3.18
CA GLN A 68 11.83 8.29 1.82
C GLN A 68 10.64 8.35 0.84
N GLY A 69 9.68 7.42 0.94
CA GLY A 69 8.49 7.40 0.08
C GLY A 69 7.59 8.61 0.29
N ARG A 70 7.35 8.99 1.55
CA ARG A 70 6.60 10.21 1.89
C ARG A 70 7.30 11.50 1.48
N GLN A 71 8.64 11.49 1.44
CA GLN A 71 9.46 12.61 0.99
C GLN A 71 9.73 12.62 -0.52
N LYS A 72 9.22 11.63 -1.27
CA LYS A 72 9.42 11.48 -2.72
C LYS A 72 10.90 11.37 -3.12
N THR A 73 11.73 10.80 -2.24
CA THR A 73 13.16 10.55 -2.47
C THR A 73 13.47 9.07 -2.67
N LEU A 74 12.53 8.19 -2.31
CA LEU A 74 12.67 6.75 -2.41
C LEU A 74 12.95 6.32 -3.85
N ASN A 75 13.87 5.38 -4.02
CA ASN A 75 14.17 4.77 -5.31
C ASN A 75 14.17 3.25 -5.19
N HIS A 76 13.35 2.58 -6.02
CA HIS A 76 13.36 1.12 -6.13
C HIS A 76 12.69 0.66 -7.43
N ASN A 77 13.00 -0.58 -7.82
CA ASN A 77 12.47 -1.23 -9.02
C ASN A 77 11.62 -2.48 -8.71
N TYR A 78 11.21 -2.68 -7.46
CA TYR A 78 10.26 -3.76 -7.11
C TYR A 78 8.94 -3.66 -7.89
N ASP A 79 8.39 -4.82 -8.22
CA ASP A 79 7.06 -4.97 -8.82
C ASP A 79 5.97 -4.55 -7.84
N ALA A 80 6.18 -4.89 -6.56
CA ALA A 80 5.32 -4.50 -5.46
C ALA A 80 6.08 -4.40 -4.13
N VAL A 81 5.49 -3.71 -3.16
CA VAL A 81 5.99 -3.60 -1.79
C VAL A 81 4.87 -3.93 -0.81
N SER A 82 5.12 -4.85 0.13
CA SER A 82 4.18 -5.24 1.18
C SER A 82 4.72 -4.88 2.56
N GLY A 83 3.86 -4.38 3.44
CA GLY A 83 4.24 -4.17 4.83
C GLY A 83 3.16 -3.53 5.70
N PRO A 84 3.52 -3.16 6.95
CA PRO A 84 2.61 -2.48 7.88
C PRO A 84 2.08 -1.17 7.33
N MET A 85 0.84 -0.84 7.71
CA MET A 85 0.20 0.43 7.37
C MET A 85 0.78 1.58 8.23
N LEU A 86 1.07 2.72 7.61
CA LEU A 86 1.53 3.92 8.32
C LEU A 86 0.36 4.62 9.03
N GLY A 87 0.51 4.88 10.33
CA GLY A 87 -0.51 5.54 11.16
C GLY A 87 -0.39 7.07 11.23
N ASN A 88 0.76 7.65 10.92
CA ASN A 88 1.01 9.09 11.00
C ASN A 88 1.55 9.70 9.68
N PRO A 89 0.85 9.55 8.54
CA PRO A 89 1.35 9.99 7.24
C PRO A 89 1.63 11.49 7.13
N PHE A 90 0.77 12.34 7.70
CA PHE A 90 0.97 13.80 7.62
C PHE A 90 2.16 14.29 8.44
N PRO A 91 2.35 13.89 9.73
CA PRO A 91 3.57 14.23 10.46
C PRO A 91 4.87 13.77 9.79
N VAL A 92 4.89 12.56 9.20
CA VAL A 92 6.10 12.06 8.51
C VAL A 92 6.43 12.93 7.29
N ARG A 93 5.40 13.28 6.49
CA ARG A 93 5.56 14.10 5.29
C ARG A 93 5.91 15.55 5.60
N ASP A 94 5.19 16.17 6.53
CA ASP A 94 5.18 17.62 6.69
C ASP A 94 6.09 18.12 7.82
N ARG A 95 6.54 17.23 8.71
CA ARG A 95 7.27 17.60 9.95
C ARG A 95 8.48 16.71 10.24
N ASP A 96 8.93 15.94 9.27
CA ASP A 96 10.03 14.97 9.41
C ASP A 96 9.87 14.00 10.60
N ALA A 97 8.63 13.72 11.02
CA ALA A 97 8.38 12.89 12.18
C ALA A 97 8.78 11.42 11.91
N LYS A 98 9.18 10.70 12.96
CA LYS A 98 9.42 9.26 12.87
C LYS A 98 8.14 8.53 12.42
N PRO A 99 8.21 7.63 11.41
CA PRO A 99 7.10 6.76 11.03
C PRO A 99 6.63 5.89 12.19
N LYS A 100 5.30 5.82 12.36
CA LYS A 100 4.64 5.01 13.38
C LYS A 100 3.60 4.12 12.69
N PRO A 101 3.70 2.79 12.80
CA PRO A 101 2.71 1.89 12.22
C PRO A 101 1.37 2.07 12.93
N THR A 102 0.28 1.70 12.26
CA THR A 102 -1.00 1.44 12.92
C THR A 102 -0.89 0.20 13.83
N LYS A 103 -1.84 0.03 14.76
CA LYS A 103 -1.90 -1.18 15.61
C LYS A 103 -2.26 -2.45 14.82
N LYS A 104 -3.00 -2.28 13.72
CA LYS A 104 -3.47 -3.33 12.81
C LYS A 104 -3.50 -2.78 11.39
N GLY A 105 -3.45 -3.69 10.42
CA GLY A 105 -3.55 -3.36 9.01
C GLY A 105 -2.23 -3.50 8.25
N SER A 106 -2.36 -3.81 6.97
CA SER A 106 -1.27 -3.98 6.03
C SER A 106 -1.55 -3.16 4.78
N GLN A 107 -0.51 -2.98 3.97
CA GLN A 107 -0.63 -2.40 2.65
C GLN A 107 0.27 -3.16 1.68
N PHE A 108 -0.25 -3.33 0.48
CA PHE A 108 0.44 -3.93 -0.65
C PHE A 108 0.35 -2.95 -1.82
N ALA A 109 1.49 -2.39 -2.22
CA ALA A 109 1.58 -1.36 -3.25
C ALA A 109 2.13 -1.97 -4.54
N ILE A 110 1.41 -1.80 -5.64
CA ILE A 110 1.68 -2.41 -6.95
C ILE A 110 2.18 -1.35 -7.93
N TYR A 111 3.26 -1.62 -8.67
CA TYR A 111 3.94 -0.62 -9.51
C TYR A 111 4.18 -0.99 -10.97
N SER A 112 4.49 -2.26 -11.27
CA SER A 112 4.85 -2.68 -12.62
C SER A 112 3.64 -3.11 -13.44
N ASP A 113 3.73 -2.97 -14.75
CA ASP A 113 2.67 -3.40 -15.68
C ASP A 113 2.38 -4.89 -15.52
N LYS A 114 3.43 -5.72 -15.37
CA LYS A 114 3.29 -7.15 -15.10
C LYS A 114 2.48 -7.43 -13.82
N ALA A 115 2.73 -6.68 -12.75
CA ALA A 115 1.98 -6.82 -11.51
C ALA A 115 0.54 -6.31 -11.67
N ALA A 116 0.34 -5.17 -12.34
CA ALA A 116 -0.99 -4.63 -12.62
C ALA A 116 -1.84 -5.59 -13.47
N GLU A 117 -1.26 -6.21 -14.50
CA GLU A 117 -1.93 -7.22 -15.33
C GLU A 117 -2.42 -8.43 -14.53
N LEU A 118 -1.64 -8.86 -13.52
CA LEU A 118 -2.04 -9.97 -12.67
C LEU A 118 -3.31 -9.65 -11.87
N PHE A 119 -3.43 -8.41 -11.40
CA PHE A 119 -4.60 -7.95 -10.64
C PHE A 119 -5.81 -7.67 -11.54
N ASN A 120 -5.61 -7.06 -12.71
CA ASN A 120 -6.70 -6.76 -13.67
C ASN A 120 -7.42 -8.01 -14.20
N LYS A 121 -6.78 -9.19 -14.19
CA LYS A 121 -7.38 -10.43 -14.68
C LYS A 121 -8.25 -11.14 -13.62
N ARG A 122 -8.36 -10.59 -12.40
CA ARG A 122 -8.80 -11.32 -11.19
C ARG A 122 -9.67 -10.49 -10.24
N ASP A 123 -10.26 -9.40 -10.72
CA ASP A 123 -11.16 -8.58 -9.92
C ASP A 123 -12.55 -9.19 -9.81
N VAL A 124 -13.08 -9.21 -8.58
CA VAL A 124 -14.47 -9.56 -8.27
C VAL A 124 -15.02 -8.43 -7.40
N ARG A 125 -16.15 -7.84 -7.81
CA ARG A 125 -16.84 -6.81 -7.01
C ARG A 125 -17.55 -7.47 -5.83
N LEU A 126 -17.40 -6.90 -4.63
CA LEU A 126 -18.12 -7.31 -3.42
C LEU A 126 -19.46 -6.57 -3.29
#